data_AF-A0A371CUT5-F1
#
_entry.id   AF-A0A371CUT5-F1
#
_cell.length_a   1.000
_cell.length_b   1.000
_cell.length_c   1.000
_cell.angle_alpha   90.00
_cell.angle_beta   90.00
_cell.angle_gamma   90.00
#
_symmetry.space_group_name_H-M   'P 1'
#
loop_
_entity.id
_entity.type
_entity.pdbx_description
1 polymer ?
#
loop_
_entity_poly.entity_id
_entity_poly.type
_entity_poly.pdbx_seq_one_letter_code
_entity_poly.pdbx_strand_id
1 'polypeptide(L)'
;MLVLWRRGVRLSETSLHSTGRLIRAAIIPLICDLPALRKTTGFAGHSSKHMCSFCLLKKGNINDLNRPWPTRTCKEHVELARRWRDAKTEKERQDLFEKHGVRWSVLLELPYWDPTRFAVVDAMHNLFLGELRHHCMEVW
;
A
#
# COMPACT_ATOMS: atom_id res chain seq x y z
N MET A 1 -3.21 15.40 -9.18
CA MET A 1 -4.02 14.91 -8.03
C MET A 1 -4.12 15.89 -6.87
N LEU A 2 -3.03 16.38 -6.27
CA LEU A 2 -3.11 17.33 -5.14
C LEU A 2 -3.92 18.59 -5.42
N VAL A 3 -3.85 19.12 -6.64
CA VAL A 3 -4.68 20.25 -7.09
C VAL A 3 -6.18 19.92 -7.02
N LEU A 4 -6.57 18.74 -7.53
CA LEU A 4 -7.96 18.28 -7.49
C LEU A 4 -8.46 18.02 -6.07
N TRP A 5 -7.59 17.59 -5.16
CA TRP A 5 -7.96 17.41 -3.74
C TRP A 5 -8.14 18.75 -3.01
N ARG A 6 -7.17 19.67 -3.12
CA ARG A 6 -7.16 20.92 -2.36
C ARG A 6 -8.07 21.98 -2.97
N ARG A 7 -7.93 22.23 -4.26
CA ARG A 7 -8.64 23.32 -4.97
C ARG A 7 -9.86 22.78 -5.69
N GLY A 8 -9.77 21.58 -6.26
CA GLY A 8 -10.79 21.04 -7.16
C GLY A 8 -10.76 21.71 -8.53
N VAL A 9 -11.65 21.27 -9.41
CA VAL A 9 -11.91 21.88 -10.72
C VAL A 9 -13.37 22.28 -10.79
N ARG A 10 -13.65 23.52 -11.22
CA ARG A 10 -15.02 23.97 -11.42
C ARG A 10 -15.40 23.74 -12.88
N LEU A 11 -16.42 22.92 -13.10
CA LEU A 11 -17.07 22.79 -14.39
C LEU A 11 -18.13 23.86 -14.51
N SER A 12 -18.19 24.54 -15.66
CA SER A 12 -19.16 25.60 -15.96
C SER A 12 -20.58 25.06 -16.04
N GLU A 13 -20.74 23.84 -16.56
CA GLU A 13 -22.01 23.15 -16.70
C GLU A 13 -21.79 21.63 -16.61
N THR A 14 -22.79 20.91 -16.12
CA THR A 14 -22.88 19.45 -16.22
C THR A 14 -24.31 19.09 -16.61
N SER A 15 -24.56 17.88 -17.12
CA SER A 15 -25.88 17.47 -17.63
C SER A 15 -27.06 17.74 -16.68
N LEU A 16 -26.84 17.70 -15.36
CA LEU A 16 -27.88 17.95 -14.34
C LEU A 16 -27.74 19.33 -13.65
N HIS A 17 -26.73 20.13 -13.99
CA HIS A 17 -26.44 21.40 -13.32
C HIS A 17 -25.90 22.45 -14.31
N SER A 18 -26.80 23.29 -14.82
CA SER A 18 -26.49 24.41 -15.72
C SER A 18 -25.70 25.56 -15.07
N THR A 19 -25.69 25.64 -13.73
CA THR A 19 -24.88 26.62 -12.97
C THR A 19 -23.48 26.12 -12.61
N GLY A 20 -23.12 24.92 -13.08
CA GLY A 20 -21.83 24.30 -12.88
C GLY A 20 -21.67 23.61 -11.52
N ARG A 21 -20.54 22.92 -11.36
CA ARG A 21 -20.18 22.18 -10.13
C ARG A 21 -18.69 22.24 -9.84
N LEU A 22 -18.33 22.37 -8.57
CA LEU A 22 -16.96 22.14 -8.10
C LEU A 22 -16.75 20.65 -7.86
N ILE A 23 -15.79 20.06 -8.56
CA ILE A 23 -15.41 18.66 -8.41
C ILE A 23 -14.08 18.56 -7.67
N ARG A 24 -14.01 17.68 -6.69
CA ARG A 24 -12.77 17.25 -6.03
C ARG A 24 -12.56 15.78 -6.28
N ALA A 25 -11.30 15.36 -6.38
CA ALA A 25 -10.94 13.98 -6.59
C ALA A 25 -9.98 13.49 -5.50
N ALA A 26 -10.19 12.24 -5.07
CA ALA A 26 -9.29 11.47 -4.23
C ALA A 26 -9.06 10.10 -4.90
N ILE A 27 -7.89 9.52 -4.66
CA ILE A 27 -7.59 8.14 -5.06
C ILE A 27 -7.66 7.33 -3.78
N ILE A 28 -8.67 6.46 -3.65
CA ILE A 28 -8.86 5.47 -2.56
C ILE A 28 -9.84 4.40 -3.11
N PRO A 29 -9.56 3.08 -3.11
CA PRO A 29 -8.35 2.34 -2.71
C PRO A 29 -7.47 1.88 -3.90
N LEU A 30 -6.27 1.34 -3.62
CA LEU A 30 -5.42 0.66 -4.59
C LEU A 30 -5.71 -0.84 -4.51
N ILE A 31 -6.26 -1.38 -5.60
CA ILE A 31 -6.58 -2.80 -5.76
C ILE A 31 -5.73 -3.34 -6.90
N CYS A 32 -4.91 -4.34 -6.60
CA CYS A 32 -4.08 -5.06 -7.56
C CYS A 32 -3.53 -6.32 -6.91
N ASP A 33 -2.87 -7.17 -7.71
CA ASP A 33 -2.20 -8.36 -7.20
C ASP A 33 -1.14 -8.01 -6.13
N LEU A 34 -0.81 -8.97 -5.28
CA LEU A 34 0.08 -8.72 -4.14
C LEU A 34 1.48 -8.21 -4.53
N PRO A 35 2.11 -8.69 -5.63
CA PRO A 35 3.35 -8.12 -6.15
C PRO A 35 3.24 -6.65 -6.57
N ALA A 36 2.22 -6.27 -7.35
CA ALA A 36 2.03 -4.88 -7.79
C ALA A 36 1.66 -3.98 -6.60
N LEU A 37 0.83 -4.48 -5.68
CA LEU A 37 0.42 -3.76 -4.49
C LEU A 37 1.64 -3.32 -3.69
N ARG A 38 2.54 -4.25 -3.39
CA ARG A 38 3.76 -3.99 -2.62
C ARG A 38 4.73 -3.07 -3.35
N LYS A 39 4.95 -3.29 -4.65
CA LYS A 39 5.82 -2.44 -5.45
C LYS A 39 5.34 -0.98 -5.48
N THR A 40 4.02 -0.80 -5.62
CA THR A 40 3.36 0.52 -5.73
C THR A 40 3.27 1.24 -4.39
N THR A 41 2.99 0.52 -3.30
CA THR A 41 2.83 1.10 -1.96
C THR A 41 4.14 1.25 -1.20
N GLY A 42 5.23 0.64 -1.69
CA GLY A 42 6.54 0.73 -1.06
C GLY A 42 6.80 -0.33 0.01
N PHE A 43 6.06 -1.43 0.02
CA PHE A 43 6.34 -2.58 0.89
C PHE A 43 7.35 -3.55 0.27
N ALA A 44 8.05 -4.29 1.12
CA ALA A 44 8.88 -5.41 0.69
C ALA A 44 8.06 -6.60 0.17
N GLY A 45 8.67 -7.40 -0.70
CA GLY A 45 8.07 -8.60 -1.31
C GLY A 45 7.81 -9.73 -0.30
N HIS A 46 7.09 -10.78 -0.74
CA HIS A 46 6.73 -11.94 0.11
C HIS A 46 7.92 -12.67 0.71
N SER A 47 9.09 -12.57 0.08
CA SER A 47 10.28 -13.33 0.43
C SER A 47 11.13 -12.61 1.46
N SER A 48 10.82 -11.33 1.73
CA SER A 48 11.51 -10.50 2.70
C SER A 48 11.25 -10.96 4.14
N LYS A 49 12.17 -10.59 5.04
CA LYS A 49 11.96 -10.67 6.49
C LYS A 49 10.66 -9.99 6.92
N HIS A 50 10.31 -8.89 6.25
CA HIS A 50 9.10 -8.10 6.45
C HIS A 50 8.06 -8.43 5.37
N MET A 51 7.47 -9.62 5.44
CA MET A 51 6.57 -10.12 4.39
C MET A 51 5.17 -9.50 4.41
N CYS A 52 4.69 -9.01 5.55
CA CYS A 52 3.30 -8.56 5.69
C CYS A 52 3.17 -7.03 5.55
N SER A 53 2.16 -6.59 4.80
CA SER A 53 1.80 -5.16 4.65
C SER A 53 1.03 -4.61 5.85
N PHE A 54 0.48 -5.48 6.72
CA PHE A 54 -0.41 -5.10 7.83
C PHE A 54 0.24 -5.28 9.20
N CYS A 55 0.97 -6.37 9.42
CA CYS A 55 1.63 -6.67 10.69
C CYS A 55 3.16 -6.62 10.57
N LEU A 56 3.82 -6.63 11.72
CA LEU A 56 5.28 -6.65 11.88
C LEU A 56 5.83 -8.07 12.14
N LEU A 57 5.00 -9.11 11.95
CA LEU A 57 5.44 -10.49 12.07
C LEU A 57 6.53 -10.77 11.02
N LYS A 58 7.65 -11.31 11.48
CA LYS A 58 8.79 -11.64 10.61
C LYS A 58 8.55 -12.97 9.93
N LYS A 59 9.06 -13.13 8.71
CA LYS A 59 8.95 -14.38 7.94
C LYS A 59 9.44 -15.63 8.71
N GLY A 60 10.49 -15.50 9.53
CA GLY A 60 10.97 -16.61 10.37
C GLY A 60 9.97 -17.09 11.43
N ASN A 61 8.98 -16.26 11.77
CA ASN A 61 7.92 -16.56 12.72
C ASN A 61 6.56 -16.71 12.03
N ILE A 62 6.53 -17.06 10.73
CA ILE A 62 5.28 -17.17 9.96
C ILE A 62 4.27 -18.17 10.56
N ASN A 63 4.77 -19.17 11.29
CA ASN A 63 3.97 -20.19 11.96
C ASN A 63 3.42 -19.76 13.33
N ASP A 64 3.75 -18.56 13.81
CA ASP A 64 3.18 -18.04 15.05
C ASP A 64 1.74 -17.59 14.79
N LEU A 65 0.78 -18.38 15.27
CA LEU A 65 -0.66 -18.13 15.12
C LEU A 65 -1.27 -17.35 16.30
N ASN A 66 -0.46 -16.96 17.30
CA ASN A 66 -0.94 -16.30 18.51
C ASN A 66 -1.19 -14.81 18.27
N ARG A 67 -2.44 -14.45 17.96
CA ARG A 67 -2.87 -13.06 17.79
C ARG A 67 -3.15 -12.38 19.15
N PRO A 68 -3.01 -11.05 19.26
CA PRO A 68 -2.69 -10.09 18.19
C PRO A 68 -1.19 -9.87 17.97
N TRP A 69 -0.78 -9.75 16.71
CA TRP A 69 0.58 -9.31 16.36
C TRP A 69 0.68 -7.78 16.32
N PRO A 70 1.88 -7.21 16.54
CA PRO A 70 2.10 -5.78 16.34
C PRO A 70 1.75 -5.36 14.91
N THR A 71 0.98 -4.29 14.77
CA THR A 71 0.50 -3.75 13.50
C THR A 71 1.35 -2.59 13.02
N ARG A 72 1.39 -2.38 11.70
CA ARG A 72 2.04 -1.21 11.10
C ARG A 72 1.12 0.00 11.24
N THR A 73 1.69 1.17 11.53
CA THR A 73 0.96 2.44 11.47
C THR A 73 1.33 3.25 10.23
N CYS A 74 0.38 4.06 9.74
CA CYS A 74 0.64 5.01 8.65
C CYS A 74 1.77 5.98 9.01
N LYS A 75 1.79 6.48 10.25
CA LYS A 75 2.82 7.43 10.73
C LYS A 75 4.23 6.83 10.62
N GLU A 76 4.43 5.65 11.18
CA GLU A 76 5.73 4.96 11.10
C GLU A 76 6.11 4.62 9.66
N HIS A 77 5.15 4.16 8.84
CA HIS A 77 5.42 3.87 7.44
C HIS A 77 5.91 5.12 6.70
N VAL A 78 5.22 6.25 6.84
CA VAL A 78 5.60 7.53 6.21
C VAL A 78 6.98 7.98 6.68
N GLU A 79 7.26 7.88 7.97
CA GLU A 79 8.56 8.26 8.54
C GLU A 79 9.69 7.40 7.95
N LEU A 80 9.53 6.08 7.95
CA LEU A 80 10.53 5.15 7.40
C LEU A 80 10.72 5.34 5.89
N ALA A 81 9.63 5.55 5.15
CA ALA A 81 9.66 5.82 3.72
C ALA A 81 10.39 7.14 3.39
N ARG A 82 10.21 8.19 4.21
CA ARG A 82 10.94 9.45 4.07
C ARG A 82 12.43 9.27 4.38
N ARG A 83 12.77 8.59 5.46
CA ARG A 83 14.18 8.25 5.78
C ARG A 83 14.85 7.51 4.62
N TRP A 84 14.15 6.54 4.02
CA TRP A 84 14.63 5.84 2.82
C TRP A 84 14.80 6.77 1.62
N ARG A 85 13.84 7.66 1.35
CA ARG A 85 13.92 8.61 0.23
C ARG A 85 15.11 9.57 0.39
N ASP A 86 15.26 10.10 1.59
CA ASP A 86 16.19 11.18 1.96
C ASP A 86 17.61 10.65 2.28
N ALA A 87 17.79 9.32 2.32
CA ALA A 87 19.09 8.67 2.42
C ALA A 87 20.02 9.10 1.27
N LYS A 88 21.30 9.32 1.59
CA LYS A 88 22.27 9.95 0.67
C LYS A 88 22.91 8.95 -0.29
N THR A 89 22.94 7.67 0.08
CA THR A 89 23.61 6.62 -0.69
C THR A 89 22.67 5.46 -0.97
N GLU A 90 22.90 4.77 -2.07
CA GLU A 90 22.12 3.57 -2.40
C GLU A 90 22.34 2.45 -1.37
N LYS A 91 23.55 2.37 -0.80
CA LYS A 91 23.84 1.44 0.30
C LYS A 91 22.96 1.72 1.52
N GLU A 92 22.85 2.99 1.93
CA GLU A 92 22.00 3.38 3.05
C GLU A 92 20.51 3.09 2.78
N ARG A 93 20.05 3.31 1.54
CA ARG A 93 18.70 2.91 1.12
C ARG A 93 18.47 1.42 1.24
N GLN A 94 19.42 0.62 0.77
CA GLN A 94 19.34 -0.83 0.84
C GLN A 94 19.32 -1.31 2.30
N ASP A 95 20.20 -0.78 3.15
CA ASP A 95 20.27 -1.09 4.59
C ASP A 95 18.94 -0.75 5.30
N LEU A 96 18.35 0.42 5.00
CA LEU A 96 17.05 0.83 5.54
C LEU A 96 15.93 -0.09 5.06
N PHE A 97 15.93 -0.45 3.78
CA PHE A 97 14.92 -1.34 3.20
C PHE A 97 15.02 -2.75 3.77
N GLU A 98 16.21 -3.30 3.97
CA GLU A 98 16.41 -4.60 4.62
C GLU A 98 15.98 -4.57 6.09
N LYS A 99 16.28 -3.48 6.79
CA LYS A 99 15.94 -3.31 8.20
C LYS A 99 14.44 -3.16 8.44
N HIS A 100 13.71 -2.45 7.59
CA HIS A 100 12.31 -2.06 7.84
C HIS A 100 11.28 -2.61 6.82
N GLY A 101 11.74 -3.02 5.64
CA GLY A 101 10.88 -3.50 4.56
C GLY A 101 9.98 -2.42 3.95
N VAL A 102 10.40 -1.16 4.02
CA VAL A 102 9.65 0.01 3.54
C VAL A 102 10.55 0.87 2.68
N ARG A 103 10.01 1.38 1.57
CA ARG A 103 10.63 2.36 0.68
C ARG A 103 9.62 3.44 0.28
N TRP A 104 10.10 4.50 -0.36
CA TRP A 104 9.25 5.61 -0.79
C TRP A 104 8.25 5.19 -1.88
N SER A 105 7.05 5.74 -1.79
CA SER A 105 6.02 5.70 -2.83
C SER A 105 5.49 7.11 -3.06
N VAL A 106 5.27 7.47 -4.33
CA VAL A 106 4.66 8.76 -4.73
C VAL A 106 3.26 8.92 -4.13
N LEU A 107 2.56 7.83 -3.81
CA LEU A 107 1.26 7.90 -3.15
C LEU A 107 1.32 8.56 -1.77
N LEU A 108 2.48 8.54 -1.10
CA LEU A 108 2.69 9.20 0.20
C LEU A 108 2.76 10.72 0.09
N GLU A 109 2.79 11.29 -1.12
CA GLU A 109 2.62 12.73 -1.33
C GLU A 109 1.16 13.17 -1.14
N LEU A 110 0.21 12.24 -1.24
CA LEU A 110 -1.20 12.49 -1.01
C LEU A 110 -1.47 12.52 0.51
N PRO A 111 -1.85 13.66 1.10
CA PRO A 111 -1.94 13.81 2.56
C PRO A 111 -3.05 12.96 3.20
N TYR A 112 -4.02 12.52 2.40
CA TYR A 112 -5.10 11.66 2.83
C TYR A 112 -4.78 10.17 2.68
N TRP A 113 -3.71 9.80 1.96
CA TRP A 113 -3.45 8.41 1.61
C TRP A 113 -2.79 7.64 2.76
N ASP A 114 -3.38 6.50 3.11
CA ASP A 114 -2.89 5.60 4.16
C ASP A 114 -2.52 4.24 3.56
N PRO A 115 -1.21 3.89 3.47
CA PRO A 115 -0.78 2.61 2.92
C PRO A 115 -1.19 1.40 3.76
N THR A 116 -1.54 1.59 5.04
CA THR A 116 -1.99 0.51 5.92
C THR A 116 -3.49 0.19 5.75
N ARG A 117 -4.26 1.14 5.18
CA ARG A 117 -5.72 1.02 5.00
C ARG A 117 -6.15 0.92 3.54
N PHE A 118 -5.41 1.57 2.64
CA PHE A 118 -5.81 1.73 1.23
C PHE A 118 -5.05 0.81 0.28
N ALA A 119 -4.07 0.06 0.80
CA ALA A 119 -3.47 -1.07 0.10
C ALA A 119 -4.33 -2.32 0.34
N VAL A 120 -5.32 -2.56 -0.54
CA VAL A 120 -6.28 -3.64 -0.36
C VAL A 120 -5.75 -4.91 -1.02
N VAL A 121 -5.78 -6.03 -0.28
CA VAL A 121 -5.47 -7.34 -0.85
C VAL A 121 -6.60 -7.72 -1.79
N ASP A 122 -6.24 -8.00 -3.04
CA ASP A 122 -7.21 -8.44 -4.03
C ASP A 122 -7.68 -9.86 -3.73
N ALA A 123 -8.89 -9.94 -3.17
CA ALA A 123 -9.55 -11.21 -2.86
C ALA A 123 -9.86 -12.02 -4.13
N MET A 124 -10.11 -11.39 -5.28
CA MET A 124 -10.45 -12.15 -6.49
C MET A 124 -9.27 -13.01 -6.95
N HIS A 125 -8.07 -12.44 -7.00
CA HIS A 125 -6.88 -13.18 -7.44
C HIS A 125 -6.45 -14.22 -6.42
N ASN A 126 -6.46 -13.90 -5.13
CA ASN A 126 -6.10 -14.87 -4.09
C ASN A 126 -7.13 -15.99 -3.94
N LEU A 127 -8.42 -15.67 -4.02
CA LEU A 127 -9.50 -16.64 -3.75
C LEU A 127 -9.91 -17.43 -4.97
N PHE A 128 -9.99 -16.85 -6.18
CA PHE A 128 -10.49 -17.59 -7.34
C PHE A 128 -9.39 -18.19 -8.22
N LEU A 129 -8.21 -17.56 -8.26
CA LEU A 129 -7.16 -17.92 -9.23
C LEU A 129 -5.91 -18.55 -8.60
N GLY A 130 -5.57 -18.15 -7.37
CA GLY A 130 -4.37 -18.61 -6.69
C GLY A 130 -4.62 -19.70 -5.64
N GLU A 131 -4.73 -19.28 -4.39
CA GLU A 131 -4.58 -20.14 -3.22
C GLU A 131 -5.69 -21.18 -3.07
N LEU A 132 -6.95 -20.81 -3.33
CA LEU A 132 -8.06 -21.77 -3.22
C LEU A 132 -7.95 -22.88 -4.27
N ARG A 133 -7.63 -22.51 -5.52
CA ARG A 133 -7.43 -23.45 -6.62
C ARG A 133 -6.31 -24.44 -6.27
N HIS A 134 -5.17 -23.93 -5.80
CA HIS A 134 -4.04 -24.76 -5.38
C HIS A 134 -4.42 -25.67 -4.20
N HIS A 135 -5.03 -25.12 -3.14
CA HIS A 135 -5.43 -25.90 -1.97
C HIS A 135 -6.48 -26.98 -2.28
N CYS A 136 -7.45 -26.70 -3.14
CA CYS A 136 -8.54 -27.62 -3.45
C CYS A 136 -8.21 -28.64 -4.55
N MET A 137 -7.23 -28.37 -5.42
CA MET A 137 -6.95 -29.22 -6.59
C MET A 137 -5.52 -29.76 -6.67
N GLU A 138 -4.56 -29.16 -5.98
CA GLU A 138 -3.14 -29.55 -6.06
C GLU A 138 -2.61 -30.09 -4.73
N VAL A 139 -3.15 -29.65 -3.59
CA VAL A 139 -2.74 -30.12 -2.24
C VAL A 139 -3.63 -31.27 -1.72
N TRP A 140 -4.94 -31.20 -1.99
CA TRP A 140 -5.93 -32.21 -1.60
C TRP A 140 -6.09 -33.29 -2.65
#